data_AF-A0A8H7KLC6-F1
#
_entry.id   AF-A0A8H7KLC6-F1
#
_cell.length_a   1.000
_cell.length_b   1.000
_cell.length_c   1.000
_cell.angle_alpha   90.00
_cell.angle_beta   90.00
_cell.angle_gamma   90.00
#
_symmetry.space_group_name_H-M   'P 1'
#
loop_
_entity.id
_entity.type
_entity.pdbx_description
1 polymer ?
#
loop_
_entity_poly.entity_id
_entity_poly.type
_entity_poly.pdbx_seq_one_letter_code
_entity_poly.pdbx_strand_id
1 'polypeptide(L)'
;MSAAASRLELEKPGYIPTRNETESIGHEDEGIAVGKLTGITPDPLISTIAVDLDDVLSQTNQAVADWHNEVYGTDMDLSHFYYYYYWKNPYWGTVQDTFNKLEDFYKTDRLYKASPVPGALKGLQTLRDMGFRLIIVTARQEDKADESWKWVTKHFPGIFENIICTGQFKDTHKSGHEVVTKLNKPQICKELGAKLLIDDSVENALQCVNASEPVPVLLFGDYEWNRRVSSADDMTFDIRLEACDGREFWREETVPIPKGAALWRVRDWKEVVQWVHQAQAEGRI
;
A
#
# COMPACT_ATOMS: atom_id res chain seq x y z
N MET A 1 37.03 -13.70 43.46
CA MET A 1 35.90 -14.66 43.62
C MET A 1 34.78 -13.93 44.36
N SER A 2 33.52 -13.89 43.98
CA SER A 2 32.75 -14.38 42.84
C SER A 2 31.36 -13.73 42.94
N ALA A 3 30.81 -13.31 41.79
CA ALA A 3 29.42 -13.37 41.27
C ALA A 3 28.21 -13.28 42.26
N ALA A 4 27.26 -12.35 42.06
CA ALA A 4 26.00 -12.51 41.27
C ALA A 4 24.88 -13.22 42.07
N ALA A 5 23.57 -13.00 41.93
CA ALA A 5 22.72 -12.23 41.04
C ALA A 5 21.37 -12.01 41.78
N SER A 6 20.71 -10.87 41.56
CA SER A 6 19.28 -10.69 41.92
C SER A 6 18.42 -11.24 40.78
N ARG A 7 17.55 -12.22 41.10
CA ARG A 7 16.50 -12.72 40.20
C ARG A 7 15.32 -11.76 40.26
N LEU A 8 15.10 -10.98 39.21
CA LEU A 8 13.78 -10.45 38.87
C LEU A 8 13.06 -11.55 38.08
N GLU A 9 11.95 -12.03 38.63
CA GLU A 9 11.05 -12.96 37.94
C GLU A 9 10.44 -12.24 36.73
N LEU A 10 10.73 -12.79 35.56
CA LEU A 10 10.12 -12.39 34.29
C LEU A 10 8.62 -12.68 34.36
N GLU A 11 7.81 -11.63 34.36
CA GLU A 11 6.38 -11.75 34.08
C GLU A 11 6.19 -12.40 32.71
N LYS A 12 5.39 -13.47 32.69
CA LYS A 12 5.09 -14.24 31.48
C LYS A 12 4.34 -13.35 30.48
N PRO A 13 4.64 -13.42 29.18
CA PRO A 13 3.85 -12.70 28.19
C PRO A 13 2.39 -13.17 28.26
N GLY A 14 1.49 -12.21 28.48
CA GLY A 14 0.07 -12.41 28.24
C GLY A 14 -0.16 -12.83 26.79
N TYR A 15 -1.14 -13.70 26.60
CA TYR A 15 -1.59 -14.21 25.30
C TYR A 15 -1.74 -13.07 24.27
N ILE A 16 -0.87 -13.06 23.27
CA ILE A 16 -1.00 -12.24 22.05
C ILE A 16 -1.67 -13.14 21.00
N PRO A 17 -2.76 -12.70 20.35
CA PRO A 17 -3.40 -13.50 19.30
C PRO A 17 -2.37 -13.75 18.19
N THR A 18 -2.07 -15.02 17.94
CA THR A 18 -1.25 -15.44 16.80
C THR A 18 -1.94 -14.96 15.52
N ARG A 19 -1.26 -14.10 14.77
CA ARG A 19 -1.66 -13.75 13.40
C ARG A 19 -1.56 -15.04 12.59
N ASN A 20 -2.70 -15.61 12.21
CA ASN A 20 -2.75 -16.82 11.42
C ASN A 20 -1.91 -16.62 10.16
N GLU A 21 -0.96 -17.54 9.96
CA GLU A 21 -0.36 -17.83 8.66
C GLU A 21 -1.48 -17.94 7.63
N THR A 22 -1.33 -17.23 6.51
CA THR A 22 -2.10 -17.33 5.26
C THR A 22 -3.26 -18.34 5.32
N GLU A 23 -4.41 -17.91 5.84
CA GLU A 23 -5.64 -18.67 5.66
C GLU A 23 -5.92 -18.68 4.15
N SER A 24 -5.81 -19.86 3.53
CA SER A 24 -6.27 -20.07 2.17
C SER A 24 -7.75 -19.69 2.12
N ILE A 25 -8.09 -18.65 1.34
CA ILE A 25 -9.47 -18.23 1.16
C ILE A 25 -10.22 -19.43 0.57
N GLY A 26 -11.27 -19.90 1.25
CA GLY A 26 -12.09 -21.00 0.74
C GLY A 26 -12.78 -20.59 -0.55
N HIS A 27 -12.99 -21.53 -1.48
CA HIS A 27 -13.64 -21.25 -2.78
C HIS A 27 -15.02 -20.56 -2.67
N GLU A 28 -15.76 -20.79 -1.59
CA GLU A 28 -17.04 -20.13 -1.31
C GLU A 28 -16.86 -18.62 -0.98
N ASP A 29 -15.82 -18.29 -0.21
CA ASP A 29 -15.48 -16.90 0.16
C ASP A 29 -14.95 -16.11 -1.05
N GLU A 30 -14.15 -16.75 -1.93
CA GLU A 30 -13.71 -16.16 -3.19
C GLU A 30 -14.91 -15.87 -4.12
N GLY A 31 -15.87 -16.79 -4.22
CA GLY A 31 -17.07 -16.60 -5.05
C GLY A 31 -17.93 -15.41 -4.60
N ILE A 32 -18.08 -15.19 -3.29
CA ILE A 32 -18.80 -14.03 -2.74
C ILE A 32 -18.04 -12.72 -3.01
N ALA A 33 -16.72 -12.74 -2.85
CA ALA A 33 -15.84 -11.61 -3.12
C ALA A 33 -15.88 -11.19 -4.61
N VAL A 34 -15.75 -12.15 -5.53
CA VAL A 34 -15.92 -11.93 -6.98
C VAL A 34 -17.33 -11.43 -7.29
N GLY A 35 -18.34 -11.98 -6.62
CA GLY A 35 -19.74 -11.52 -6.71
C GLY A 35 -19.91 -10.02 -6.42
N LYS A 36 -19.12 -9.43 -5.53
CA LYS A 36 -19.16 -7.98 -5.24
C LYS A 36 -18.54 -7.13 -6.35
N LEU A 37 -17.62 -7.69 -7.15
CA LEU A 37 -17.02 -7.03 -8.31
C LEU A 37 -17.90 -7.09 -9.56
N THR A 38 -19.01 -7.84 -9.55
CA THR A 38 -19.90 -8.02 -10.72
C THR A 38 -20.57 -6.73 -11.23
N GLY A 39 -20.57 -5.66 -10.44
CA GLY A 39 -20.99 -4.32 -10.90
C GLY A 39 -19.89 -3.51 -11.60
N ILE A 40 -18.64 -3.97 -11.49
CA ILE A 40 -17.44 -3.39 -12.08
C ILE A 40 -16.89 -4.40 -13.11
N THR A 41 -17.73 -4.77 -14.09
CA THR A 41 -17.30 -5.74 -15.11
C THR A 41 -16.18 -5.14 -15.97
N PRO A 42 -15.20 -5.94 -16.39
CA PRO A 42 -14.27 -5.54 -17.45
C PRO A 42 -15.07 -5.16 -18.70
N ASP A 43 -14.78 -3.99 -19.27
CA ASP A 43 -15.27 -3.66 -20.60
C ASP A 43 -14.24 -4.20 -21.61
N PRO A 44 -14.60 -5.17 -22.47
CA PRO A 44 -13.64 -5.74 -23.42
C PRO A 44 -13.12 -4.73 -24.44
N LEU A 45 -13.74 -3.54 -24.56
CA LEU A 45 -13.33 -2.48 -25.46
C LEU A 45 -12.45 -1.42 -24.79
N ILE A 46 -12.34 -1.41 -23.46
CA ILE A 46 -11.62 -0.37 -22.71
C ILE A 46 -10.59 -1.01 -21.77
N SER A 47 -9.31 -0.72 -22.00
CA SER A 47 -8.23 -1.16 -21.10
C SER A 47 -8.33 -0.47 -19.74
N THR A 48 -8.26 -1.27 -18.67
CA THR A 48 -8.27 -0.79 -17.27
C THR A 48 -6.85 -0.64 -16.72
N ILE A 49 -6.58 0.47 -16.03
CA ILE A 49 -5.39 0.66 -15.19
C ILE A 49 -5.85 0.75 -13.72
N ALA A 50 -5.32 -0.13 -12.89
CA ALA A 50 -5.48 -0.07 -11.44
C ALA A 50 -4.46 0.90 -10.85
N VAL A 51 -4.89 1.72 -9.89
CA VAL A 51 -4.04 2.74 -9.26
C VAL A 51 -4.17 2.64 -7.75
N ASP A 52 -3.05 2.51 -7.03
CA ASP A 52 -3.08 2.64 -5.57
C ASP A 52 -3.40 4.08 -5.13
N LEU A 53 -3.84 4.25 -3.88
CA LEU A 53 -4.20 5.54 -3.32
C LEU A 53 -3.05 6.18 -2.52
N ASP A 54 -2.43 5.42 -1.61
CA ASP A 54 -1.52 5.95 -0.62
C ASP A 54 -0.12 6.09 -1.22
N ASP A 55 0.45 7.29 -1.15
CA ASP A 55 1.72 7.72 -1.74
C ASP A 55 1.87 7.53 -3.27
N VAL A 56 0.81 7.10 -3.97
CA VAL A 56 0.63 7.19 -5.43
C VAL A 56 -0.26 8.38 -5.82
N LEU A 57 -1.35 8.59 -5.07
CA LEU A 57 -2.32 9.68 -5.28
C LEU A 57 -2.36 10.67 -4.11
N SER A 58 -2.30 10.18 -2.88
CA SER A 58 -2.35 10.92 -1.62
C SER A 58 -0.98 10.87 -0.95
N GLN A 59 -0.42 11.99 -0.49
CA GLN A 59 0.85 12.02 0.26
C GLN A 59 0.64 11.55 1.71
N THR A 60 0.33 10.26 1.88
CA THR A 60 -0.12 9.70 3.15
C THR A 60 1.02 9.58 4.14
N ASN A 61 2.18 9.07 3.74
CA ASN A 61 3.35 9.01 4.62
C ASN A 61 3.86 10.40 5.02
N GLN A 62 3.70 11.43 4.16
CA GLN A 62 4.00 12.80 4.56
C GLN A 62 3.05 13.29 5.65
N ALA A 63 1.74 13.04 5.50
CA ALA A 63 0.76 13.42 6.53
C ALA A 63 0.99 12.69 7.86
N VAL A 64 1.46 11.43 7.82
CA VAL A 64 1.87 10.66 9.00
C VAL A 64 3.11 11.27 9.64
N ALA A 65 4.13 11.63 8.86
CA ALA A 65 5.34 12.28 9.37
C ALA A 65 5.03 13.61 10.07
N ASP A 66 4.25 14.47 9.43
CA ASP A 66 3.85 15.77 9.97
C ASP A 66 3.06 15.61 11.28
N TRP A 67 2.17 14.63 11.34
CA TRP A 67 1.44 14.29 12.56
C TRP A 67 2.36 13.79 13.67
N HIS A 68 3.29 12.89 13.33
CA HIS A 68 4.21 12.30 14.30
C HIS A 68 5.11 13.38 14.93
N ASN A 69 5.58 14.33 14.11
CA ASN A 69 6.36 15.48 14.56
C ASN A 69 5.57 16.39 15.50
N GLU A 70 4.31 16.66 15.18
CA GLU A 70 3.45 17.50 16.01
C GLU A 70 3.09 16.85 17.35
N VAL A 71 2.77 15.55 17.35
CA VAL A 71 2.27 14.85 18.55
C VAL A 71 3.40 14.38 19.46
N TYR A 72 4.50 13.90 18.90
CA TYR A 72 5.59 13.29 19.66
C TYR A 72 6.89 14.12 19.67
N GLY A 73 6.91 15.28 18.98
CA GLY A 73 8.09 16.14 18.93
C GLY A 73 9.28 15.53 18.18
N THR A 74 9.00 14.64 17.21
CA THR A 74 10.04 14.03 16.37
C THR A 74 10.50 14.93 15.24
N ASP A 75 11.52 14.46 14.51
CA ASP A 75 12.04 15.08 13.28
C ASP A 75 11.98 14.07 12.12
N MET A 76 10.79 13.54 11.88
CA MET A 76 10.50 12.54 10.85
C MET A 76 10.23 13.23 9.50
N ASP A 77 10.79 12.67 8.44
CA ASP A 77 10.47 12.98 7.06
C ASP A 77 10.36 11.68 6.24
N LEU A 78 10.06 11.76 4.94
CA LEU A 78 9.92 10.59 4.07
C LEU A 78 11.18 9.72 4.00
N SER A 79 12.37 10.28 4.25
CA SER A 79 13.62 9.52 4.24
C SER A 79 13.74 8.56 5.44
N HIS A 80 12.89 8.71 6.45
CA HIS A 80 12.85 7.81 7.62
C HIS A 80 11.91 6.61 7.44
N PHE A 81 11.14 6.54 6.35
CA PHE A 81 10.24 5.42 6.05
C PHE A 81 10.98 4.34 5.26
N TYR A 82 11.90 3.62 5.90
CA TYR A 82 12.76 2.62 5.26
C TYR A 82 12.04 1.38 4.73
N TYR A 83 10.94 0.99 5.38
CA TYR A 83 10.16 -0.22 5.10
C TYR A 83 8.65 0.07 5.17
N TYR A 84 7.87 -0.77 4.49
CA TYR A 84 6.42 -0.70 4.47
C TYR A 84 5.79 -0.76 5.88
N TYR A 85 6.27 -1.63 6.76
CA TYR A 85 5.75 -1.74 8.12
C TYR A 85 6.36 -0.68 9.03
N TYR A 86 5.52 0.19 9.61
CA TYR A 86 5.98 1.32 10.41
C TYR A 86 6.87 0.96 11.60
N TRP A 87 6.64 -0.18 12.28
CA TRP A 87 7.49 -0.61 13.40
C TRP A 87 8.94 -0.94 13.00
N LYS A 88 9.20 -1.08 11.69
CA LYS A 88 10.54 -1.29 11.12
C LYS A 88 11.25 0.02 10.77
N ASN A 89 10.63 1.16 11.09
CA ASN A 89 11.17 2.49 10.86
C ASN A 89 11.51 3.19 12.20
N PRO A 90 12.47 4.13 12.21
CA PRO A 90 12.77 4.95 13.39
C PRO A 90 11.54 5.63 13.98
N TYR A 91 11.60 5.95 15.27
CA TYR A 91 10.57 6.68 16.04
C TYR A 91 9.27 5.94 16.36
N TRP A 92 9.01 4.76 15.77
CA TRP A 92 7.74 4.05 15.97
C TRP A 92 7.68 3.23 17.25
N GLY A 93 8.83 2.77 17.77
CA GLY A 93 8.94 2.02 19.03
C GLY A 93 8.61 0.55 18.88
N THR A 94 7.96 -0.05 19.88
CA THR A 94 7.51 -1.44 19.80
C THR A 94 6.40 -1.61 18.76
N VAL A 95 6.10 -2.86 18.40
CA VAL A 95 4.92 -3.19 17.57
C VAL A 95 3.63 -2.65 18.21
N GLN A 96 3.48 -2.77 19.53
CA GLN A 96 2.33 -2.24 20.24
C GLN A 96 2.26 -0.71 20.21
N ASP A 97 3.39 -0.03 20.41
CA ASP A 97 3.45 1.44 20.30
C ASP A 97 3.06 1.90 18.91
N THR A 98 3.51 1.18 17.89
CA THR A 98 3.17 1.44 16.49
C THR A 98 1.67 1.33 16.25
N PHE A 99 1.02 0.27 16.73
CA PHE A 99 -0.44 0.13 16.61
C PHE A 99 -1.20 1.23 17.35
N ASN A 100 -0.79 1.57 18.57
CA ASN A 100 -1.42 2.66 19.34
C ASN A 100 -1.29 4.01 18.60
N LYS A 101 -0.09 4.31 18.07
CA LYS A 101 0.15 5.51 17.26
C LYS A 101 -0.73 5.56 16.01
N LEU A 102 -0.83 4.44 15.28
CA LEU A 102 -1.69 4.39 14.10
C LEU A 102 -3.17 4.57 14.45
N GLU A 103 -3.63 3.95 15.53
CA GLU A 103 -4.99 4.15 16.02
C GLU A 103 -5.26 5.64 16.31
N ASP A 104 -4.32 6.32 16.97
CA ASP A 104 -4.44 7.75 17.27
C ASP A 104 -4.37 8.62 16.02
N PHE A 105 -3.51 8.29 15.04
CA PHE A 105 -3.48 8.96 13.75
C PHE A 105 -4.84 8.84 13.02
N TYR A 106 -5.41 7.64 12.98
CA TYR A 106 -6.69 7.39 12.30
C TYR A 106 -7.91 7.98 13.01
N LYS A 107 -7.79 8.39 14.29
CA LYS A 107 -8.82 9.21 14.98
C LYS A 107 -8.83 10.66 14.50
N THR A 108 -7.75 11.12 13.86
CA THR A 108 -7.69 12.46 13.26
C THR A 108 -8.30 12.48 11.85
N ASP A 109 -8.45 13.67 11.27
CA ASP A 109 -8.88 13.84 9.88
C ASP A 109 -7.71 13.99 8.88
N ARG A 110 -6.46 13.77 9.34
CA ARG A 110 -5.26 14.03 8.54
C ARG A 110 -5.15 13.16 7.28
N LEU A 111 -5.57 11.91 7.36
CA LEU A 111 -5.63 11.00 6.20
C LEU A 111 -6.47 11.60 5.05
N TYR A 112 -7.53 12.34 5.37
CA TYR A 112 -8.45 12.97 4.42
C TYR A 112 -8.12 14.45 4.14
N LYS A 113 -6.97 14.92 4.63
CA LYS A 113 -6.41 16.25 4.35
C LYS A 113 -5.03 16.17 3.71
N ALA A 114 -4.47 14.98 3.58
CA ALA A 114 -3.22 14.74 2.86
C ALA A 114 -3.28 15.41 1.49
N SER A 115 -2.17 16.04 1.10
CA SER A 115 -2.06 16.69 -0.20
C SER A 115 -2.00 15.65 -1.31
N PRO A 116 -2.56 15.91 -2.51
CA PRO A 116 -2.38 15.02 -3.64
C PRO A 116 -0.90 14.96 -4.05
N VAL A 117 -0.45 13.81 -4.53
CA VAL A 117 0.91 13.64 -5.08
C VAL A 117 1.09 14.59 -6.29
N PRO A 118 2.22 15.32 -6.39
CA PRO A 118 2.41 16.28 -7.46
C PRO A 118 2.31 15.63 -8.85
N GLY A 119 1.58 16.30 -9.74
CA GLY A 119 1.37 15.81 -11.11
C GLY A 119 0.29 14.73 -11.26
N ALA A 120 -0.25 14.16 -10.17
CA ALA A 120 -1.25 13.09 -10.24
C ALA A 120 -2.46 13.44 -11.09
N LEU A 121 -3.13 14.58 -10.82
CA LEU A 121 -4.32 14.98 -11.57
C LEU A 121 -4.06 15.08 -13.07
N LYS A 122 -2.93 15.71 -13.47
CA LYS A 122 -2.57 15.85 -14.88
C LYS A 122 -2.21 14.51 -15.51
N GLY A 123 -1.48 13.66 -14.78
CA GLY A 123 -1.11 12.32 -15.23
C GLY A 123 -2.34 11.47 -15.49
N LEU A 124 -3.23 11.38 -14.51
CA LEU A 124 -4.48 10.64 -14.61
C LEU A 124 -5.40 11.16 -15.72
N GLN A 125 -5.55 12.47 -15.86
CA GLN A 125 -6.33 13.05 -16.97
C GLN A 125 -5.75 12.62 -18.32
N THR A 126 -4.42 12.61 -18.45
CA THR A 126 -3.76 12.15 -19.68
C THR A 126 -4.07 10.67 -19.95
N LEU A 127 -4.03 9.81 -18.92
CA LEU A 127 -4.39 8.40 -19.08
C LEU A 127 -5.88 8.23 -19.48
N ARG A 128 -6.79 9.05 -18.93
CA ARG A 128 -8.20 9.08 -19.36
C ARG A 128 -8.34 9.50 -20.81
N ASP A 129 -7.63 10.55 -21.23
CA ASP A 129 -7.66 11.06 -22.61
C ASP A 129 -7.09 10.04 -23.62
N MET A 130 -6.18 9.17 -23.17
CA MET A 130 -5.66 8.03 -23.94
C MET A 130 -6.65 6.85 -24.03
N GLY A 131 -7.84 6.97 -23.40
CA GLY A 131 -8.91 5.98 -23.46
C GLY A 131 -8.87 4.93 -22.35
N PHE A 132 -8.05 5.09 -21.31
CA PHE A 132 -8.01 4.13 -20.21
C PHE A 132 -9.15 4.34 -19.20
N ARG A 133 -9.66 3.23 -18.69
CA ARG A 133 -10.49 3.18 -17.49
C ARG A 133 -9.59 3.16 -16.26
N LEU A 134 -9.87 4.00 -15.27
CA LEU A 134 -9.06 4.10 -14.04
C LEU A 134 -9.87 3.69 -12.82
N ILE A 135 -9.33 2.76 -12.03
CA ILE A 135 -9.96 2.22 -10.82
C ILE A 135 -8.95 2.28 -9.68
N ILE A 136 -9.39 2.76 -8.51
CA ILE A 136 -8.54 2.78 -7.33
C ILE A 136 -8.59 1.39 -6.67
N VAL A 137 -7.41 0.83 -6.36
CA VAL A 137 -7.27 -0.42 -5.60
C VAL A 137 -6.31 -0.18 -4.44
N THR A 138 -6.85 -0.11 -3.22
CA THR A 138 -6.13 0.34 -2.01
C THR A 138 -6.25 -0.66 -0.87
N ALA A 139 -5.25 -0.69 0.02
CA ALA A 139 -5.26 -1.47 1.26
C ALA A 139 -5.95 -0.75 2.44
N ARG A 140 -6.54 0.44 2.22
CA ARG A 140 -7.37 1.09 3.24
C ARG A 140 -8.52 0.18 3.67
N GLN A 141 -8.87 0.27 4.96
CA GLN A 141 -10.01 -0.45 5.53
C GLN A 141 -11.33 0.14 5.03
N GLU A 142 -12.37 -0.70 4.99
CA GLU A 142 -13.73 -0.35 4.56
C GLU A 142 -14.29 0.89 5.28
N ASP A 143 -14.06 0.99 6.60
CA ASP A 143 -14.55 2.12 7.40
C ASP A 143 -13.92 3.47 7.00
N LYS A 144 -12.92 3.47 6.11
CA LYS A 144 -12.27 4.67 5.55
C LYS A 144 -12.72 5.00 4.14
N ALA A 145 -13.46 4.13 3.46
CA ALA A 145 -13.69 4.25 2.03
C ALA A 145 -14.56 5.44 1.64
N ASP A 146 -15.68 5.68 2.34
CA ASP A 146 -16.58 6.82 2.07
C ASP A 146 -15.83 8.16 2.16
N GLU A 147 -15.03 8.36 3.21
CA GLU A 147 -14.22 9.58 3.39
C GLU A 147 -13.05 9.64 2.40
N SER A 148 -12.43 8.51 2.09
CA SER A 148 -11.41 8.42 1.03
C SER A 148 -12.00 8.81 -0.32
N TRP A 149 -13.23 8.41 -0.62
CA TRP A 149 -13.92 8.76 -1.86
C TRP A 149 -14.30 10.24 -1.91
N LYS A 150 -14.71 10.85 -0.79
CA LYS A 150 -14.88 12.31 -0.71
C LYS A 150 -13.58 13.04 -1.02
N TRP A 151 -12.46 12.55 -0.51
CA TRP A 151 -11.14 13.09 -0.83
C TRP A 151 -10.80 12.92 -2.32
N VAL A 152 -11.00 11.72 -2.88
CA VAL A 152 -10.77 11.42 -4.30
C VAL A 152 -11.62 12.32 -5.20
N THR A 153 -12.92 12.43 -4.94
CA THR A 153 -13.84 13.25 -5.77
C THR A 153 -13.51 14.75 -5.69
N LYS A 154 -12.99 15.22 -4.55
CA LYS A 154 -12.51 16.60 -4.40
C LYS A 154 -11.24 16.86 -5.23
N HIS A 155 -10.28 15.95 -5.22
CA HIS A 155 -8.96 16.16 -5.83
C HIS A 155 -8.85 15.66 -7.28
N PHE A 156 -9.67 14.68 -7.66
CA PHE A 156 -9.69 14.00 -8.97
C PHE A 156 -11.12 13.87 -9.52
N PRO A 157 -11.87 14.98 -9.66
CA PRO A 157 -13.27 14.94 -10.07
C PRO A 157 -13.44 14.29 -11.45
N GLY A 158 -14.26 13.24 -11.52
CA GLY A 158 -14.60 12.55 -12.77
C GLY A 158 -13.50 11.65 -13.35
N ILE A 159 -12.40 11.44 -12.63
CA ILE A 159 -11.28 10.60 -13.08
C ILE A 159 -11.54 9.12 -12.83
N PHE A 160 -11.96 8.77 -11.62
CA PHE A 160 -12.15 7.40 -11.17
C PHE A 160 -13.62 7.02 -11.14
N GLU A 161 -13.90 5.75 -11.41
CA GLU A 161 -15.26 5.19 -11.30
C GLU A 161 -15.54 4.65 -9.90
N ASN A 162 -14.55 3.98 -9.31
CA ASN A 162 -14.69 3.26 -8.04
C ASN A 162 -13.40 3.25 -7.23
N ILE A 163 -13.57 3.02 -5.93
CA ILE A 163 -12.53 2.65 -4.99
C ILE A 163 -12.77 1.23 -4.50
N ILE A 164 -11.75 0.38 -4.58
CA ILE A 164 -11.79 -1.01 -4.14
C ILE A 164 -10.80 -1.18 -2.99
N CYS A 165 -11.33 -1.55 -1.82
CA CYS A 165 -10.57 -1.76 -0.59
C CYS A 165 -10.23 -3.25 -0.45
N THR A 166 -8.94 -3.56 -0.31
CA THR A 166 -8.43 -4.92 -0.09
C THR A 166 -8.36 -5.20 1.41
N GLY A 167 -8.98 -6.28 1.90
CA GLY A 167 -8.89 -6.63 3.33
C GLY A 167 -9.94 -7.62 3.83
N GLN A 168 -9.79 -8.05 5.09
CA GLN A 168 -10.75 -8.98 5.73
C GLN A 168 -12.08 -8.27 6.05
N PHE A 169 -13.19 -9.00 5.88
CA PHE A 169 -14.58 -8.51 6.00
C PHE A 169 -14.82 -7.78 7.33
N LYS A 170 -15.52 -6.65 7.26
CA LYS A 170 -16.59 -6.34 8.20
C LYS A 170 -17.89 -6.23 7.41
N ASP A 171 -18.96 -6.85 7.88
CA ASP A 171 -20.25 -6.73 7.22
C ASP A 171 -20.80 -5.31 7.44
N THR A 172 -20.54 -4.39 6.52
CA THR A 172 -21.19 -3.08 6.54
C THR A 172 -21.68 -2.62 5.16
N HIS A 173 -22.61 -1.67 5.22
CA HIS A 173 -23.56 -1.33 4.16
C HIS A 173 -22.91 -0.76 2.90
N LYS A 174 -23.36 -1.25 1.73
CA LYS A 174 -22.99 -0.76 0.40
C LYS A 174 -23.43 0.69 0.18
N SER A 175 -22.48 1.61 0.07
CA SER A 175 -22.63 2.86 -0.68
C SER A 175 -22.05 2.64 -2.09
N GLY A 176 -22.68 3.18 -3.15
CA GLY A 176 -22.52 2.69 -4.53
C GLY A 176 -21.16 2.88 -5.21
N HIS A 177 -20.14 3.43 -4.54
CA HIS A 177 -18.83 3.72 -5.11
C HIS A 177 -17.69 2.84 -4.55
N GLU A 178 -17.92 2.18 -3.42
CA GLU A 178 -16.96 1.31 -2.74
C GLU A 178 -17.21 -0.18 -3.06
N VAL A 179 -16.12 -0.94 -3.22
CA VAL A 179 -16.17 -2.40 -3.16
C VAL A 179 -15.13 -2.94 -2.18
N VAL A 180 -15.57 -3.76 -1.22
CA VAL A 180 -14.72 -4.41 -0.21
C VAL A 180 -14.61 -5.90 -0.47
N THR A 181 -13.39 -6.41 -0.45
CA THR A 181 -13.10 -7.81 -0.77
C THR A 181 -11.91 -8.38 0.00
N LYS A 182 -11.97 -9.69 0.34
CA LYS A 182 -10.83 -10.47 0.87
C LYS A 182 -9.70 -10.66 -0.15
N LEU A 183 -9.97 -10.34 -1.42
CA LEU A 183 -9.00 -10.50 -2.49
C LEU A 183 -7.82 -9.54 -2.31
N ASN A 184 -6.62 -10.05 -2.55
CA ASN A 184 -5.41 -9.23 -2.63
C ASN A 184 -5.35 -8.48 -3.97
N LYS A 185 -4.42 -7.53 -4.10
CA LYS A 185 -4.28 -6.72 -5.33
C LYS A 185 -4.11 -7.55 -6.59
N PRO A 186 -3.29 -8.62 -6.64
CA PRO A 186 -3.21 -9.50 -7.82
C PRO A 186 -4.57 -10.05 -8.25
N GLN A 187 -5.35 -10.58 -7.30
CA GLN A 187 -6.67 -11.14 -7.57
C GLN A 187 -7.64 -10.05 -8.07
N ILE A 188 -7.68 -8.88 -7.43
CA ILE A 188 -8.53 -7.76 -7.88
C ILE A 188 -8.14 -7.30 -9.28
N CYS A 189 -6.85 -7.09 -9.54
CA CYS A 189 -6.38 -6.66 -10.85
C CYS A 189 -6.76 -7.67 -11.95
N LYS A 190 -6.68 -8.97 -11.66
CA LYS A 190 -7.18 -10.03 -12.55
C LYS A 190 -8.68 -9.90 -12.80
N GLU A 191 -9.50 -9.81 -11.77
CA GLU A 191 -10.97 -9.70 -11.91
C GLU A 191 -11.39 -8.44 -12.68
N LEU A 192 -10.65 -7.35 -12.54
CA LEU A 192 -10.86 -6.11 -13.31
C LEU A 192 -10.38 -6.19 -14.76
N GLY A 193 -9.64 -7.24 -15.13
CA GLY A 193 -8.92 -7.31 -16.41
C GLY A 193 -7.88 -6.19 -16.56
N ALA A 194 -7.29 -5.74 -15.45
CA ALA A 194 -6.35 -4.63 -15.44
C ALA A 194 -5.10 -4.96 -16.27
N LYS A 195 -4.71 -4.03 -17.14
CA LYS A 195 -3.51 -4.13 -17.98
C LYS A 195 -2.25 -3.65 -17.28
N LEU A 196 -2.42 -2.88 -16.22
CA LEU A 196 -1.36 -2.25 -15.46
C LEU A 196 -1.84 -1.95 -14.04
N LEU A 197 -0.95 -2.12 -13.07
CA LEU A 197 -1.07 -1.56 -11.73
C LEU A 197 -0.02 -0.47 -11.53
N ILE A 198 -0.40 0.65 -10.91
CA ILE A 198 0.51 1.69 -10.43
C ILE A 198 0.46 1.66 -8.90
N ASP A 199 1.57 1.30 -8.25
CA ASP A 199 1.63 1.02 -6.81
C ASP A 199 3.01 1.44 -6.28
N ASP A 200 3.09 1.97 -5.07
CA ASP A 200 4.34 2.34 -4.42
C ASP A 200 4.93 1.20 -3.57
N SER A 201 4.13 0.21 -3.16
CA SER A 201 4.60 -0.95 -2.38
C SER A 201 5.29 -1.97 -3.27
N VAL A 202 6.55 -2.28 -2.92
CA VAL A 202 7.31 -3.30 -3.62
C VAL A 202 6.77 -4.70 -3.34
N GLU A 203 6.19 -4.94 -2.18
CA GLU A 203 5.53 -6.20 -1.82
C GLU A 203 4.30 -6.44 -2.71
N ASN A 204 3.43 -5.44 -2.85
CA ASN A 204 2.27 -5.51 -3.75
C ASN A 204 2.73 -5.74 -5.19
N ALA A 205 3.74 -4.99 -5.63
CA ALA A 205 4.28 -5.11 -6.98
C ALA A 205 4.83 -6.52 -7.25
N LEU A 206 5.60 -7.09 -6.31
CA LEU A 206 6.14 -8.45 -6.41
C LEU A 206 5.03 -9.50 -6.37
N GLN A 207 3.98 -9.32 -5.57
CA GLN A 207 2.82 -10.21 -5.59
C GLN A 207 2.14 -10.21 -6.96
N CYS A 208 1.96 -9.05 -7.58
CA CYS A 208 1.30 -8.93 -8.88
C CYS A 208 2.10 -9.56 -10.03
N VAL A 209 3.43 -9.38 -10.07
CA VAL A 209 4.25 -9.93 -11.16
C VAL A 209 4.58 -11.42 -11.01
N ASN A 210 4.47 -11.95 -9.79
CA ASN A 210 4.71 -13.38 -9.51
C ASN A 210 3.40 -14.20 -9.38
N ALA A 211 2.23 -13.57 -9.53
CA ALA A 211 0.97 -14.28 -9.54
C ALA A 211 0.88 -15.27 -10.71
N SER A 212 -0.03 -16.25 -10.62
CA SER A 212 -0.27 -17.20 -11.73
C SER A 212 -0.68 -16.52 -13.03
N GLU A 213 -1.37 -15.39 -12.91
CA GLU A 213 -1.71 -14.48 -14.00
C GLU A 213 -1.10 -13.11 -13.68
N PRO A 214 0.14 -12.86 -14.13
CA PRO A 214 0.85 -11.64 -13.78
C PRO A 214 0.20 -10.39 -14.34
N VAL A 215 0.14 -9.35 -13.51
CA VAL A 215 -0.27 -8.00 -13.95
C VAL A 215 0.99 -7.13 -13.97
N PRO A 216 1.30 -6.46 -15.10
CA PRO A 216 2.39 -5.49 -15.17
C PRO A 216 2.26 -4.41 -14.10
N VAL A 217 3.39 -3.99 -13.51
CA VAL A 217 3.39 -2.97 -12.44
C VAL A 217 4.37 -1.85 -12.73
N LEU A 218 3.92 -0.61 -12.52
CA LEU A 218 4.79 0.54 -12.33
C LEU A 218 4.97 0.79 -10.83
N LEU A 219 6.15 0.48 -10.32
CA LEU A 219 6.56 0.77 -8.95
C LEU A 219 6.81 2.28 -8.82
N PHE A 220 5.86 2.97 -8.22
CA PHE A 220 5.78 4.42 -8.20
C PHE A 220 6.62 5.04 -7.08
N GLY A 221 7.24 6.17 -7.41
CA GLY A 221 8.00 7.01 -6.48
C GLY A 221 9.46 6.58 -6.32
N ASP A 222 10.28 7.51 -5.88
CA ASP A 222 11.64 7.24 -5.37
C ASP A 222 11.62 7.23 -3.84
N TYR A 223 10.85 6.30 -3.27
CA TYR A 223 10.59 6.21 -1.85
C TYR A 223 11.52 5.21 -1.16
N GLU A 224 11.86 5.44 0.10
CA GLU A 224 12.73 4.53 0.84
C GLU A 224 12.09 3.14 1.05
N TRP A 225 10.79 3.09 1.36
CA TRP A 225 10.07 1.84 1.60
C TRP A 225 9.91 0.97 0.36
N ASN A 226 10.05 1.52 -0.85
CA ASN A 226 9.95 0.75 -2.09
C ASN A 226 11.31 0.19 -2.55
N ARG A 227 12.39 0.48 -1.82
CA ARG A 227 13.74 -0.03 -2.11
C ARG A 227 14.01 -1.39 -1.48
N ARG A 228 13.18 -1.84 -0.54
CA ARG A 228 13.42 -3.02 0.31
C ARG A 228 12.12 -3.76 0.53
N VAL A 229 12.20 -5.08 0.64
CA VAL A 229 11.04 -5.90 1.05
C VAL A 229 10.97 -5.87 2.57
N SER A 230 9.81 -5.49 3.09
CA SER A 230 9.46 -5.49 4.49
C SER A 230 8.88 -6.85 4.88
N SER A 231 9.68 -7.67 5.56
CA SER A 231 9.21 -8.94 6.12
C SER A 231 8.14 -8.69 7.19
N ALA A 232 7.16 -9.59 7.28
CA ALA A 232 6.03 -9.46 8.21
C ALA A 232 6.34 -9.86 9.67
N ASP A 233 7.61 -10.11 10.00
CA ASP A 233 8.01 -10.37 11.38
C ASP A 233 7.95 -9.12 12.27
N ASP A 234 7.88 -9.36 13.57
CA ASP A 234 7.73 -8.34 14.61
C ASP A 234 9.07 -7.69 15.02
N MET A 235 10.16 -7.94 14.29
CA MET A 235 11.45 -7.31 14.60
C MET A 235 11.38 -5.82 14.27
N THR A 236 11.37 -4.98 15.31
CA THR A 236 11.31 -3.52 15.19
C THR A 236 12.65 -2.92 14.80
N PHE A 237 12.63 -1.67 14.36
CA PHE A 237 13.84 -0.93 13.97
C PHE A 237 14.89 -0.93 15.10
N ASP A 238 14.49 -0.55 16.31
CA ASP A 238 15.41 -0.42 17.45
C ASP A 238 16.06 -1.75 17.82
N ILE A 239 15.27 -2.83 17.86
CA ILE A 239 15.75 -4.19 18.14
C ILE A 239 16.73 -4.64 17.05
N ARG A 240 16.40 -4.38 15.79
CA ARG A 240 17.24 -4.77 14.65
C ARG A 240 18.55 -3.99 14.62
N LEU A 241 18.50 -2.69 14.92
CA LEU A 241 19.66 -1.82 14.98
C LEU A 241 20.62 -2.26 16.08
N GLU A 242 20.10 -2.58 17.27
CA GLU A 242 20.90 -3.14 18.37
C GLU A 242 21.52 -4.48 17.97
N ALA A 243 20.75 -5.41 17.40
CA ALA A 243 21.25 -6.69 16.93
C ALA A 243 22.30 -6.58 15.80
N CYS A 244 22.35 -5.45 15.11
CA CYS A 244 23.33 -5.15 14.06
C CYS A 244 24.52 -4.31 14.56
N ASP A 245 24.68 -4.15 15.88
CA ASP A 245 25.72 -3.32 16.51
C ASP A 245 25.71 -1.86 16.01
N GLY A 246 24.52 -1.30 15.79
CA GLY A 246 24.34 0.07 15.31
C GLY A 246 24.63 0.28 13.82
N ARG A 247 24.91 -0.78 13.06
CA ARG A 247 25.10 -0.66 11.60
C ARG A 247 23.79 -0.27 10.90
N GLU A 248 23.88 0.64 9.95
CA GLU A 248 22.77 1.10 9.12
C GLU A 248 22.37 0.03 8.07
N PHE A 249 21.83 -1.10 8.52
CA PHE A 249 21.51 -2.27 7.71
C PHE A 249 20.63 -1.95 6.48
N TRP A 250 19.77 -0.94 6.58
CA TRP A 250 18.92 -0.49 5.48
C TRP A 250 19.74 0.09 4.31
N ARG A 251 20.97 0.56 4.49
CA ARG A 251 21.80 1.04 3.37
C ARG A 251 22.32 -0.08 2.47
N GLU A 252 22.44 -1.28 3.01
CA GLU A 252 22.96 -2.46 2.29
C GLU A 252 21.84 -3.25 1.61
N GLU A 253 20.62 -3.14 2.13
CA GLU A 253 19.44 -3.84 1.64
C GLU A 253 18.83 -3.13 0.43
N THR A 254 18.70 -3.88 -0.66
CA THR A 254 17.95 -3.44 -1.83
C THR A 254 17.20 -4.61 -2.44
N VAL A 255 16.04 -4.34 -3.03
CA VAL A 255 15.29 -5.29 -3.84
C VAL A 255 15.55 -5.00 -5.33
N PRO A 256 16.35 -5.84 -6.01
CA PRO A 256 16.50 -5.71 -7.44
C PRO A 256 15.21 -6.12 -8.13
N ILE A 257 14.83 -5.40 -9.18
CA ILE A 257 13.77 -5.85 -10.07
C ILE A 257 14.27 -7.11 -10.80
N PRO A 258 13.57 -8.25 -10.71
CA PRO A 258 14.00 -9.47 -11.40
C PRO A 258 14.09 -9.24 -12.91
N LYS A 259 15.18 -9.73 -13.53
CA LYS A 259 15.38 -9.58 -14.98
C LYS A 259 14.25 -10.28 -15.73
N GLY A 260 13.51 -9.53 -16.55
CA GLY A 260 12.39 -10.04 -17.34
C GLY A 260 11.04 -10.00 -16.62
N ALA A 261 10.98 -9.56 -15.36
CA ALA A 261 9.69 -9.26 -14.72
C ALA A 261 9.01 -8.06 -15.39
N ALA A 262 7.68 -8.11 -15.48
CA ALA A 262 6.87 -6.98 -15.94
C ALA A 262 6.73 -5.92 -14.83
N LEU A 263 7.86 -5.45 -14.30
CA LEU A 263 7.96 -4.50 -13.19
C LEU A 263 8.93 -3.38 -13.57
N TRP A 264 8.50 -2.12 -13.49
CA TRP A 264 9.34 -0.96 -13.81
C TRP A 264 9.22 0.10 -12.72
N ARG A 265 10.34 0.70 -12.31
CA ARG A 265 10.32 1.87 -11.43
C ARG A 265 10.00 3.12 -12.23
N VAL A 266 9.13 3.96 -11.69
CA VAL A 266 8.82 5.29 -12.22
C VAL A 266 8.84 6.29 -11.06
N ARG A 267 9.51 7.42 -11.25
CA ARG A 267 9.75 8.39 -10.17
C ARG A 267 8.54 9.26 -9.86
N ASP A 268 7.73 9.53 -10.88
CA ASP A 268 6.60 10.46 -10.80
C ASP A 268 5.55 10.18 -11.88
N TRP A 269 4.48 10.96 -11.88
CA TRP A 269 3.39 10.87 -12.85
C TRP A 269 3.80 11.22 -14.29
N LYS A 270 4.88 11.98 -14.50
CA LYS A 270 5.40 12.25 -15.84
C LYS A 270 6.00 10.98 -16.44
N GLU A 271 6.77 10.24 -15.65
CA GLU A 271 7.33 8.96 -16.08
C GLU A 271 6.27 7.88 -16.28
N VAL A 272 5.23 7.85 -15.42
CA VAL A 272 4.04 7.00 -15.64
C VAL A 272 3.45 7.25 -17.03
N VAL A 273 3.12 8.50 -17.36
CA VAL A 273 2.51 8.85 -18.64
C VAL A 273 3.43 8.50 -19.82
N GLN A 274 4.73 8.76 -19.70
CA GLN A 274 5.70 8.42 -20.74
C GLN A 274 5.75 6.91 -20.99
N TRP A 275 5.78 6.11 -19.93
CA TRP A 275 5.79 4.67 -20.02
C TRP A 275 4.50 4.13 -20.65
N VAL A 276 3.34 4.61 -20.20
CA VAL A 276 2.02 4.20 -20.72
C VAL A 276 1.89 4.56 -22.19
N HIS A 277 2.28 5.76 -22.60
CA HIS A 277 2.25 6.18 -24.00
C HIS A 277 3.09 5.25 -24.88
N GLN A 278 4.31 4.94 -24.44
CA GLN A 278 5.18 4.01 -25.16
C GLN A 278 4.56 2.59 -25.22
N ALA A 279 4.04 2.10 -24.09
CA ALA A 279 3.43 0.78 -24.01
C ALA A 279 2.19 0.65 -24.91
N GLN A 280 1.35 1.67 -24.96
CA GLN A 280 0.17 1.71 -25.84
C GLN A 280 0.58 1.74 -27.31
N ALA A 281 1.58 2.56 -27.68
CA ALA A 281 2.09 2.61 -29.06
C ALA A 281 2.70 1.27 -29.52
N GLU A 282 3.26 0.50 -28.59
CA GLU A 282 3.81 -0.85 -28.82
C GLU A 282 2.74 -1.95 -28.73
N GLY A 283 1.48 -1.62 -28.42
CA GLY A 283 0.38 -2.58 -28.26
C GLY A 283 0.50 -3.49 -27.04
N ARG A 284 1.25 -3.07 -26.01
CA ARG A 284 1.43 -3.83 -24.76
C ARG A 284 0.30 -3.66 -23.76
N ILE A 285 -0.45 -2.56 -23.83
CA ILE A 285 -1.57 -2.20 -22.94
C ILE A 285 -2.73 -1.58 -23.70
#